data_AF-A0A024U4B2-F1
#
_entry.id   AF-A0A024U4B2-F1
#
_cell.length_a   1.000
_cell.length_b   1.000
_cell.length_c   1.000
_cell.angle_alpha   90.00
_cell.angle_beta   90.00
_cell.angle_gamma   90.00
#
_symmetry.space_group_name_H-M   'P 1'
#
loop_
_entity.id
_entity.type
_entity.pdbx_description
1 polymer ?
#
loop_
_entity_poly.entity_id
_entity_poly.type
_entity_poly.pdbx_seq_one_letter_code
_entity_poly.pdbx_strand_id
1 'polypeptide(L)'
;MTMATRDLEQLYVATKTLECARKKCVPCGYKIVVHARGDDTVLNQRPELCPRFKAAVDSTPVFPLVETQMKVLLVHDDGLALTSVLKGYLSDPHHLSIATAVPKAQIVKACPDATKRIKKLELQGVKFHFEADVASLSEYGQFDRVIWNFVESATSSTLGPFFASVGTALAPNGQVHLTTKTPGVVAVAAAHGLVHVGSLVFDRSFCPSYKVPYSDCDTFVFEAKATGTASTAAFPDTVPVTATLVDAIVSTCLAKSNHDTTKLTKAAMKKARLALLQKKKQTVDVPYEKEYFDLMNLKPKGKKHKVKRKQEYEANQEGKERPSKRVLPHRMENGKRKKGW
;
A
#
# COMPACT_ATOMS: atom_id res chain seq x y z
N MET A 1 8.63 -19.20 16.13
CA MET A 1 7.33 -19.27 15.44
C MET A 1 7.56 -20.06 14.17
N THR A 2 7.07 -21.29 14.11
CA THR A 2 7.14 -22.11 12.90
C THR A 2 6.24 -21.47 11.85
N MET A 3 6.85 -20.87 10.82
CA MET A 3 6.14 -20.44 9.63
C MET A 3 5.48 -21.67 9.05
N ALA A 4 4.15 -21.79 9.19
CA ALA A 4 3.40 -22.69 8.31
C ALA A 4 3.81 -22.28 6.88
N THR A 5 4.45 -23.19 6.16
CA THR A 5 4.84 -23.02 4.76
C THR A 5 3.62 -22.47 4.03
N ARG A 6 3.71 -21.22 3.55
CA ARG A 6 2.61 -20.60 2.81
C ARG A 6 2.33 -21.45 1.59
N ASP A 7 1.06 -21.78 1.38
CA ASP A 7 0.65 -22.56 0.22
C ASP A 7 0.75 -21.68 -1.05
N LEU A 8 1.84 -21.87 -1.79
CA LEU A 8 2.10 -21.18 -3.04
C LEU A 8 1.16 -21.66 -4.15
N GLU A 9 0.59 -22.86 -4.05
CA GLU A 9 -0.27 -23.43 -5.09
C GLU A 9 -1.58 -22.65 -5.22
N GLN A 10 -1.94 -21.90 -4.18
CA GLN A 10 -3.13 -21.06 -4.13
C GLN A 10 -2.82 -19.57 -4.10
N LEU A 11 -1.56 -19.15 -4.28
CA LEU A 11 -1.17 -17.74 -4.32
C LEU A 11 -1.15 -17.22 -5.76
N TYR A 12 -1.85 -16.12 -6.01
CA TYR A 12 -1.97 -15.46 -7.30
C TYR A 12 -1.45 -14.03 -7.23
N VAL A 13 -0.99 -13.52 -8.37
CA VAL A 13 -0.62 -12.12 -8.56
C VAL A 13 -1.30 -11.56 -9.79
N ALA A 14 -1.76 -10.30 -9.74
CA ALA A 14 -2.30 -9.65 -10.92
C ALA A 14 -1.25 -9.60 -12.07
N THR A 15 -1.69 -9.90 -13.29
CA THR A 15 -0.85 -9.97 -14.50
C THR A 15 -0.08 -8.67 -14.71
N LYS A 16 -0.76 -7.52 -14.61
CA LYS A 16 -0.13 -6.20 -14.72
C LYS A 16 0.98 -6.01 -13.67
N THR A 17 0.89 -6.66 -12.50
CA THR A 17 1.86 -6.49 -11.39
C THR A 17 3.10 -7.30 -11.70
N LEU A 18 2.90 -8.52 -12.20
CA LEU A 18 3.97 -9.36 -12.75
C LEU A 18 4.68 -8.69 -13.93
N GLU A 19 3.94 -8.11 -14.88
CA GLU A 19 4.51 -7.38 -16.02
C GLU A 19 5.36 -6.20 -15.58
N CYS A 20 4.89 -5.42 -14.60
CA CYS A 20 5.65 -4.31 -14.04
C CYS A 20 6.94 -4.82 -13.37
N ALA A 21 6.86 -5.92 -12.62
CA ALA A 21 8.03 -6.56 -12.04
C ALA A 21 9.01 -7.03 -13.13
N ARG A 22 8.56 -7.67 -14.21
CA ARG A 22 9.41 -8.07 -15.35
C ARG A 22 10.13 -6.90 -16.02
N LYS A 23 9.53 -5.70 -15.99
CA LYS A 23 10.15 -4.42 -16.39
C LYS A 23 11.10 -3.84 -15.33
N LYS A 24 11.58 -4.65 -14.38
CA LYS A 24 12.53 -4.32 -13.30
C LYS A 24 11.98 -3.32 -12.27
N CYS A 25 10.67 -3.27 -12.07
CA CYS A 25 10.06 -2.45 -11.03
C CYS A 25 10.27 -3.09 -9.64
N VAL A 26 11.19 -2.53 -8.85
CA VAL A 26 11.56 -3.05 -7.52
C VAL A 26 10.35 -3.17 -6.57
N PRO A 27 9.42 -2.20 -6.44
CA PRO A 27 8.25 -2.36 -5.58
C PRO A 27 7.35 -3.55 -5.94
N CYS A 28 7.11 -3.81 -7.23
CA CYS A 28 6.29 -4.93 -7.67
C CYS A 28 7.02 -6.27 -7.48
N GLY A 29 8.32 -6.32 -7.80
CA GLY A 29 9.13 -7.52 -7.59
C GLY A 29 9.25 -7.89 -6.11
N TYR A 30 9.57 -6.91 -5.25
CA TYR A 30 9.67 -7.08 -3.80
C TYR A 30 8.42 -7.69 -3.22
N LYS A 31 7.25 -7.13 -3.57
CA LYS A 31 5.96 -7.62 -3.11
C LYS A 31 5.75 -9.10 -3.43
N ILE A 32 5.91 -9.50 -4.70
CA ILE A 32 5.76 -10.91 -5.10
C ILE A 32 6.66 -11.82 -4.25
N VAL A 33 7.90 -11.42 -4.00
CA VAL A 33 8.87 -12.19 -3.22
C VAL A 33 8.49 -12.28 -1.74
N VAL A 34 8.10 -11.18 -1.10
CA VAL A 34 7.68 -11.16 0.31
C VAL A 34 6.47 -12.05 0.54
N HIS A 35 5.47 -11.94 -0.33
CA HIS A 35 4.25 -12.73 -0.19
C HIS A 35 4.52 -14.23 -0.40
N ALA A 36 5.43 -14.58 -1.32
CA ALA A 36 5.77 -15.96 -1.61
C ALA A 36 6.70 -16.60 -0.54
N ARG A 37 7.73 -15.89 -0.08
CA ARG A 37 8.76 -16.47 0.80
C ARG A 37 8.56 -16.15 2.28
N GLY A 38 7.77 -15.13 2.61
CA GLY A 38 7.66 -14.60 3.97
C GLY A 38 8.96 -13.96 4.47
N ASP A 39 9.95 -13.77 3.60
CA ASP A 39 11.25 -13.20 3.96
C ASP A 39 11.11 -11.68 4.17
N ASP A 40 11.23 -11.25 5.42
CA ASP A 40 11.26 -9.83 5.84
C ASP A 40 12.62 -9.15 5.51
N THR A 41 13.38 -9.73 4.58
CA THR A 41 14.81 -9.43 4.38
C THR A 41 15.07 -8.31 3.37
N VAL A 42 14.05 -7.83 2.65
CA VAL A 42 14.24 -6.83 1.60
C VAL A 42 13.58 -5.50 1.99
N LEU A 43 14.27 -4.41 1.71
CA LEU A 43 13.96 -3.03 2.09
C LEU A 43 12.48 -2.65 1.99
N ASN A 44 11.98 -1.88 2.96
CA ASN A 44 10.71 -1.15 2.94
C ASN A 44 10.59 -0.31 1.64
N GLN A 45 10.06 -0.93 0.57
CA GLN A 45 9.91 -0.29 -0.72
C GLN A 45 8.65 0.58 -0.70
N ARG A 46 8.84 1.88 -0.92
CA ARG A 46 7.73 2.82 -1.01
C ARG A 46 6.90 2.52 -2.28
N PRO A 47 5.60 2.20 -2.16
CA PRO A 47 4.76 1.88 -3.33
C PRO A 47 4.71 3.00 -4.36
N GLU A 48 4.80 4.26 -3.94
CA GLU A 48 4.91 5.45 -4.79
C GLU A 48 6.12 5.49 -5.74
N LEU A 49 7.11 4.60 -5.59
CA LEU A 49 8.18 4.40 -6.57
C LEU A 49 7.74 3.57 -7.78
N CYS A 50 6.59 2.89 -7.70
CA CYS A 50 6.02 2.15 -8.81
C CYS A 50 5.37 3.11 -9.82
N PRO A 51 5.68 3.01 -11.13
CA PRO A 51 5.04 3.84 -12.15
C PRO A 51 3.52 3.63 -12.23
N ARG A 52 3.03 2.41 -11.95
CA ARG A 52 1.59 2.12 -11.90
C ARG A 52 0.88 2.86 -10.78
N PHE A 53 1.54 3.06 -9.64
CA PHE A 53 0.95 3.75 -8.51
C PHE A 53 0.61 5.20 -8.89
N LYS A 54 1.51 5.87 -9.61
CA LYS A 54 1.27 7.22 -10.13
C LYS A 54 0.12 7.23 -11.13
N ALA A 55 0.15 6.33 -12.11
CA ALA A 55 -0.91 6.23 -13.12
C ALA A 55 -2.30 5.95 -12.51
N ALA A 56 -2.36 5.16 -11.42
CA ALA A 56 -3.61 4.85 -10.71
C ALA A 56 -4.13 6.00 -9.84
N VAL A 57 -3.30 7.01 -9.54
CA VAL A 57 -3.79 8.26 -8.93
C VAL A 57 -4.52 9.10 -9.97
N ASP A 58 -4.06 9.05 -11.23
CA ASP A 58 -4.59 9.86 -12.33
C ASP A 58 -5.75 9.18 -13.09
N SER A 59 -5.97 7.88 -12.88
CA SER A 59 -7.00 7.09 -13.57
C SER A 59 -7.68 6.10 -12.64
N THR A 60 -8.92 5.72 -12.93
CA THR A 60 -9.60 4.66 -12.17
C THR A 60 -8.88 3.33 -12.41
N PRO A 61 -8.31 2.69 -11.38
CA PRO A 61 -7.65 1.41 -11.54
C PRO A 61 -8.67 0.30 -11.83
N VAL A 62 -8.27 -0.64 -12.69
CA VAL A 62 -9.02 -1.89 -12.88
C VAL A 62 -8.79 -2.77 -11.66
N PHE A 63 -9.87 -3.09 -10.94
CA PHE A 63 -9.79 -3.96 -9.77
C PHE A 63 -9.70 -5.42 -10.20
N PRO A 64 -8.65 -6.16 -9.80
CA PRO A 64 -8.67 -7.59 -9.96
C PRO A 64 -9.83 -8.17 -9.13
N LEU A 65 -10.46 -9.23 -9.65
CA LEU A 65 -11.51 -9.99 -8.97
C LEU A 65 -12.89 -9.30 -8.82
N VAL A 66 -13.03 -8.05 -9.27
CA VAL A 66 -14.31 -7.33 -9.30
C VAL A 66 -14.60 -6.93 -10.74
N GLU A 67 -15.78 -7.30 -11.23
CA GLU A 67 -16.27 -6.89 -12.56
C GLU A 67 -17.22 -5.70 -12.42
N THR A 68 -17.36 -4.91 -13.49
CA THR A 68 -18.08 -3.64 -13.48
C THR A 68 -19.57 -3.76 -13.17
N GLN A 69 -20.17 -4.92 -13.39
CA GLN A 69 -21.60 -5.20 -13.22
C GLN A 69 -21.92 -5.90 -11.89
N MET A 70 -20.93 -6.26 -11.09
CA MET A 70 -21.11 -6.98 -9.83
C MET A 70 -21.72 -6.09 -8.74
N LYS A 71 -22.55 -6.69 -7.88
CA LYS A 71 -23.01 -6.13 -6.61
C LYS A 71 -21.98 -6.38 -5.52
N VAL A 72 -21.53 -5.30 -4.89
CA VAL A 72 -20.43 -5.30 -3.95
C VAL A 72 -20.87 -4.76 -2.59
N LEU A 73 -20.61 -5.53 -1.53
CA LEU A 73 -20.69 -5.07 -0.15
C LEU A 73 -19.28 -4.79 0.37
N LEU A 74 -19.03 -3.56 0.82
CA LEU A 74 -17.83 -3.19 1.55
C LEU A 74 -18.07 -3.22 3.05
N VAL A 75 -17.24 -3.95 3.78
CA VAL A 75 -17.31 -4.04 5.24
C VAL A 75 -16.20 -3.18 5.84
N HIS A 76 -16.60 -2.24 6.71
CA HIS A 76 -15.76 -1.36 7.52
C HIS A 76 -14.78 -0.46 6.72
N ASP A 77 -15.21 0.13 5.61
CA ASP A 77 -14.42 1.15 4.88
C ASP A 77 -14.64 2.57 5.44
N ASP A 78 -14.34 2.79 6.71
CA ASP A 78 -14.65 4.05 7.42
C ASP A 78 -13.94 5.28 6.83
N GLY A 79 -12.81 5.07 6.15
CA GLY A 79 -12.07 6.11 5.43
C GLY A 79 -12.68 6.47 4.06
N LEU A 80 -13.68 5.70 3.60
CA LEU A 80 -14.30 5.79 2.28
C LEU A 80 -13.28 5.72 1.13
N ALA A 81 -12.13 5.09 1.38
CA ALA A 81 -11.02 5.06 0.45
C ALA A 81 -11.38 4.13 -0.70
N LEU A 82 -11.69 2.87 -0.41
CA LEU A 82 -12.09 1.89 -1.41
C LEU A 82 -13.46 2.21 -2.01
N THR A 83 -14.39 2.72 -1.18
CA THR A 83 -15.70 3.19 -1.61
C THR A 83 -15.59 4.16 -2.77
N SER A 84 -14.66 5.12 -2.70
CA SER A 84 -14.50 6.13 -3.75
C SER A 84 -13.94 5.54 -5.04
N VAL A 85 -13.05 4.54 -4.94
CA VAL A 85 -12.48 3.91 -6.14
C VAL A 85 -13.50 2.99 -6.80
N LEU A 86 -14.19 2.14 -6.02
CA LEU A 86 -15.21 1.23 -6.56
C LEU A 86 -16.40 1.97 -7.14
N LYS A 87 -16.81 3.09 -6.55
CA LYS A 87 -17.84 3.96 -7.13
C LYS A 87 -17.45 4.50 -8.52
N GLY A 88 -16.16 4.68 -8.80
CA GLY A 88 -15.66 5.09 -10.12
C GLY A 88 -15.48 3.93 -11.10
N TYR A 89 -15.45 2.69 -10.60
CA TYR A 89 -15.17 1.48 -11.38
C TYR A 89 -16.46 0.72 -11.76
N LEU A 90 -17.43 0.64 -10.85
CA LEU A 90 -18.70 -0.03 -11.11
C LEU A 90 -19.55 0.76 -12.11
N SER A 91 -20.26 0.03 -12.96
CA SER A 91 -21.14 0.56 -14.00
C SER A 91 -22.39 1.23 -13.42
N ASP A 92 -22.89 0.73 -12.28
CA ASP A 92 -24.02 1.26 -11.55
C ASP A 92 -23.65 1.49 -10.06
N PRO A 93 -23.69 2.72 -9.54
CA PRO A 93 -23.46 2.98 -8.12
C PRO A 93 -24.45 2.29 -7.17
N HIS A 94 -25.65 1.91 -7.63
CA HIS A 94 -26.61 1.14 -6.84
C HIS A 94 -26.13 -0.27 -6.51
N HIS A 95 -25.13 -0.76 -7.23
CA HIS A 95 -24.48 -2.04 -6.94
C HIS A 95 -23.51 -1.96 -5.76
N LEU A 96 -23.24 -0.78 -5.21
CA LEU A 96 -22.33 -0.60 -4.08
C LEU A 96 -23.10 -0.37 -2.77
N SER A 97 -22.88 -1.25 -1.81
CA SER A 97 -23.32 -1.10 -0.41
C SER A 97 -22.12 -1.03 0.52
N ILE A 98 -22.20 -0.22 1.57
CA ILE A 98 -21.18 -0.11 2.62
C ILE A 98 -21.82 -0.39 3.98
N ALA A 99 -21.26 -1.35 4.70
CA ALA A 99 -21.59 -1.65 6.08
C ALA A 99 -20.43 -1.22 6.98
N THR A 100 -20.69 -0.35 7.95
CA THR A 100 -19.68 0.16 8.90
C THR A 100 -20.19 -0.01 10.33
N ALA A 101 -19.33 -0.48 11.23
CA ALA A 101 -19.67 -0.65 12.65
C ALA A 101 -19.81 0.68 13.40
N VAL A 102 -19.35 1.80 12.83
CA VAL A 102 -19.38 3.10 13.51
C VAL A 102 -20.55 3.99 13.05
N PRO A 103 -21.08 4.84 13.93
CA PRO A 103 -22.14 5.78 13.56
C PRO A 103 -21.62 6.84 12.60
N LYS A 104 -22.51 7.36 11.74
CA LYS A 104 -22.21 8.41 10.76
C LYS A 104 -21.48 9.61 11.38
N ALA A 105 -21.88 10.02 12.57
CA ALA A 105 -21.27 11.13 13.30
C ALA A 105 -19.77 10.90 13.64
N GLN A 106 -19.38 9.66 13.94
CA GLN A 106 -18.00 9.31 14.25
C GLN A 106 -17.12 9.31 13.01
N ILE A 107 -17.63 8.83 11.87
CA ILE A 107 -16.93 8.91 10.58
C ILE A 107 -16.68 10.37 10.21
N VAL A 108 -17.71 11.22 10.36
CA VAL A 108 -17.61 12.66 10.10
C VAL A 108 -16.60 13.34 11.02
N LYS A 109 -16.54 12.94 12.30
CA LYS A 109 -15.54 13.46 13.24
C LYS A 109 -14.12 13.08 12.83
N ALA A 110 -13.91 11.86 12.34
CA ALA A 110 -12.61 11.38 11.89
C ALA A 110 -12.19 11.98 10.53
N CYS A 111 -13.15 12.26 9.66
CA CYS A 111 -12.95 12.85 8.34
C CYS A 111 -13.96 13.98 8.11
N PRO A 112 -13.59 15.25 8.36
CA PRO A 112 -14.53 16.38 8.27
C PRO A 112 -15.24 16.53 6.91
N ASP A 113 -14.60 16.09 5.83
CA ASP A 113 -15.18 16.11 4.48
C ASP A 113 -16.13 14.93 4.21
N ALA A 114 -16.19 13.94 5.11
CA ALA A 114 -17.01 12.74 4.92
C ALA A 114 -18.51 13.06 4.84
N THR A 115 -19.02 14.08 5.54
CA THR A 115 -20.45 14.46 5.45
C THR A 115 -20.87 14.75 4.02
N LYS A 116 -20.08 15.57 3.32
CA LYS A 116 -20.35 15.96 1.93
C LYS A 116 -20.18 14.76 0.99
N ARG A 117 -19.16 13.92 1.24
CA ARG A 117 -18.88 12.72 0.44
C ARG A 117 -19.98 11.68 0.58
N ILE A 118 -20.37 11.32 1.81
CA ILE A 118 -21.46 10.38 2.09
C ILE A 118 -22.75 10.87 1.45
N LYS A 119 -23.16 12.13 1.69
CA LYS A 119 -24.37 12.68 1.08
C LYS A 119 -24.34 12.62 -0.45
N LYS A 120 -23.19 12.90 -1.07
CA LYS A 120 -23.01 12.80 -2.52
C LYS A 120 -23.12 11.35 -3.00
N LEU A 121 -22.55 10.39 -2.29
CA LEU A 121 -22.60 8.97 -2.63
C LEU A 121 -24.02 8.40 -2.47
N GLU A 122 -24.72 8.75 -1.38
CA GLU A 122 -26.13 8.40 -1.14
C GLU A 122 -27.01 8.93 -2.30
N LEU A 123 -26.83 10.20 -2.71
CA LEU A 123 -27.55 10.79 -3.85
C LEU A 123 -27.23 10.12 -5.20
N GLN A 124 -26.06 9.49 -5.31
CA GLN A 124 -25.65 8.75 -6.50
C GLN A 124 -26.16 7.30 -6.50
N GLY A 125 -26.80 6.84 -5.42
CA GLY A 125 -27.39 5.51 -5.35
C GLY A 125 -26.66 4.51 -4.44
N VAL A 126 -25.50 4.90 -3.88
CA VAL A 126 -24.71 4.06 -2.98
C VAL A 126 -25.42 3.90 -1.64
N LYS A 127 -25.55 2.67 -1.14
CA LYS A 127 -26.24 2.38 0.12
C LYS A 127 -25.26 2.35 1.30
N PHE A 128 -25.62 3.01 2.39
CA PHE A 128 -24.84 3.00 3.64
C PHE A 128 -25.65 2.37 4.78
N HIS A 129 -25.01 1.45 5.48
CA HIS A 129 -25.49 0.80 6.69
C HIS A 129 -24.53 1.17 7.82
N PHE A 130 -24.93 2.13 8.65
CA PHE A 130 -24.16 2.57 9.82
C PHE A 130 -24.51 1.71 11.02
N GLU A 131 -23.55 1.55 11.93
CA GLU A 131 -23.71 0.71 13.13
C GLU A 131 -24.08 -0.73 12.76
N ALA A 132 -23.55 -1.20 11.63
CA ALA A 132 -23.79 -2.52 11.10
C ALA A 132 -23.07 -3.58 11.95
N ASP A 133 -23.81 -4.61 12.37
CA ASP A 133 -23.23 -5.82 12.94
C ASP A 133 -22.76 -6.76 11.82
N VAL A 134 -21.52 -7.25 11.92
CA VAL A 134 -20.97 -8.26 11.02
C VAL A 134 -21.68 -9.61 11.14
N ALA A 135 -22.43 -9.84 12.23
CA ALA A 135 -23.30 -11.00 12.39
C ALA A 135 -24.60 -10.92 11.57
N SER A 136 -24.95 -9.75 11.02
CA SER A 136 -26.24 -9.49 10.34
C SER A 136 -26.09 -8.97 8.91
N LEU A 137 -24.98 -9.28 8.22
CA LEU A 137 -24.71 -8.82 6.86
C LEU A 137 -25.76 -9.27 5.83
N SER A 138 -26.44 -10.40 6.09
CA SER A 138 -27.49 -10.93 5.21
C SER A 138 -28.72 -10.04 5.11
N GLU A 139 -28.96 -9.17 6.10
CA GLU A 139 -30.08 -8.22 6.08
C GLU A 139 -29.92 -7.13 5.01
N TYR A 140 -28.70 -6.93 4.51
CA TYR A 140 -28.40 -5.90 3.51
C TYR A 140 -28.59 -6.37 2.08
N GLY A 141 -28.89 -7.66 1.87
CA GLY A 141 -29.17 -8.28 0.58
C GLY A 141 -28.15 -9.34 0.17
N GLN A 142 -28.16 -9.69 -1.12
CA GLN A 142 -27.21 -10.63 -1.72
C GLN A 142 -26.21 -9.92 -2.62
N PHE A 143 -24.94 -10.34 -2.52
CA PHE A 143 -23.82 -9.68 -3.17
C PHE A 143 -22.95 -10.69 -3.93
N ASP A 144 -22.46 -10.28 -5.10
CA ASP A 144 -21.48 -11.06 -5.87
C ASP A 144 -20.12 -11.01 -5.18
N ARG A 145 -19.79 -9.90 -4.52
CA ARG A 145 -18.53 -9.70 -3.79
C ARG A 145 -18.78 -9.07 -2.43
N VAL A 146 -18.28 -9.69 -1.38
CA VAL A 146 -18.19 -9.08 -0.05
C VAL A 146 -16.73 -8.84 0.26
N ILE A 147 -16.34 -7.58 0.40
CA ILE A 147 -14.93 -7.18 0.57
C ILE A 147 -14.75 -6.60 1.97
N TRP A 148 -13.84 -7.19 2.74
CA TRP A 148 -13.43 -6.66 4.03
C TRP A 148 -11.90 -6.48 4.05
N ASN A 149 -11.47 -5.22 3.97
CA ASN A 149 -10.05 -4.91 3.87
C ASN A 149 -9.43 -4.55 5.22
N PHE A 150 -8.22 -5.06 5.45
CA PHE A 150 -7.33 -4.74 6.56
C PHE A 150 -7.93 -5.00 7.93
N VAL A 151 -8.49 -6.19 8.11
CA VAL A 151 -8.97 -6.62 9.41
C VAL A 151 -7.77 -6.86 10.32
N GLU A 152 -7.46 -5.87 11.17
CA GLU A 152 -6.38 -5.91 12.14
C GLU A 152 -6.81 -6.71 13.36
N SER A 153 -5.96 -7.65 13.80
CA SER A 153 -6.15 -8.41 15.06
C SER A 153 -7.53 -9.06 15.17
N ALA A 154 -8.01 -9.61 14.05
CA ALA A 154 -9.30 -10.28 13.99
C ALA A 154 -9.25 -11.53 14.88
N THR A 155 -9.75 -11.41 16.11
CA THR A 155 -9.92 -12.56 17.00
C THR A 155 -11.01 -13.48 16.42
N SER A 156 -11.01 -14.74 16.82
CA SER A 156 -12.10 -15.67 16.50
C SER A 156 -13.50 -15.09 16.81
N SER A 157 -13.58 -14.20 17.81
CA SER A 157 -14.82 -13.49 18.19
C SER A 157 -15.37 -12.51 17.16
N THR A 158 -14.59 -12.08 16.15
CA THR A 158 -15.07 -11.19 15.07
C THR A 158 -15.17 -11.92 13.74
N LEU A 159 -14.19 -12.78 13.42
CA LEU A 159 -14.20 -13.57 12.19
C LEU A 159 -15.31 -14.62 12.16
N GLY A 160 -15.58 -15.27 13.29
CA GLY A 160 -16.64 -16.29 13.37
C GLY A 160 -18.02 -15.74 13.02
N PRO A 161 -18.52 -14.71 13.74
CA PRO A 161 -19.79 -14.08 13.42
C PRO A 161 -19.87 -13.54 11.99
N PHE A 162 -18.79 -12.93 11.49
CA PHE A 162 -18.71 -12.49 10.10
C PHE A 162 -18.89 -13.65 9.12
N PHE A 163 -18.11 -14.74 9.25
CA PHE A 163 -18.20 -15.86 8.32
C PHE A 163 -19.53 -16.61 8.43
N ALA A 164 -20.13 -16.65 9.62
CA ALA A 164 -21.47 -17.20 9.82
C ALA A 164 -22.55 -16.41 9.05
N SER A 165 -22.43 -15.07 9.02
CA SER A 165 -23.39 -14.20 8.35
C SER A 165 -23.14 -14.06 6.85
N VAL A 166 -21.87 -13.96 6.44
CA VAL A 166 -21.52 -13.65 5.05
C VAL A 166 -21.95 -14.75 4.09
N GLY A 167 -21.95 -16.01 4.52
CA GLY A 167 -22.36 -17.14 3.67
C GLY A 167 -23.77 -17.00 3.11
N THR A 168 -24.69 -16.39 3.87
CA THR A 168 -26.08 -16.14 3.42
C THR A 168 -26.23 -14.82 2.67
N ALA A 169 -25.30 -13.87 2.85
CA ALA A 169 -25.21 -12.61 2.11
C ALA A 169 -24.59 -12.78 0.70
N LEU A 170 -24.02 -13.94 0.38
CA LEU A 170 -23.47 -14.21 -0.95
C LEU A 170 -24.57 -14.58 -1.94
N ALA A 171 -24.50 -13.99 -3.14
CA ALA A 171 -25.23 -14.46 -4.31
C ALA A 171 -24.68 -15.84 -4.76
N PRO A 172 -25.38 -16.57 -5.65
CA PRO A 172 -24.81 -17.76 -6.28
C PRO A 172 -23.46 -17.45 -6.94
N ASN A 173 -22.41 -18.22 -6.63
CA ASN A 173 -21.02 -17.97 -7.04
C ASN A 173 -20.40 -16.66 -6.48
N GLY A 174 -21.00 -16.11 -5.43
CA GLY A 174 -20.46 -14.97 -4.71
C GLY A 174 -19.15 -15.32 -4.01
N GLN A 175 -18.29 -14.31 -3.86
CA GLN A 175 -16.98 -14.46 -3.22
C GLN A 175 -16.82 -13.49 -2.05
N VAL A 176 -16.15 -13.96 -1.00
CA VAL A 176 -15.65 -13.13 0.10
C VAL A 176 -14.19 -12.81 -0.15
N HIS A 177 -13.83 -11.53 -0.19
CA HIS A 177 -12.46 -11.06 -0.32
C HIS A 177 -12.05 -10.43 1.00
N LEU A 178 -11.15 -11.10 1.72
CA LEU A 178 -10.70 -10.68 3.03
C LEU A 178 -9.21 -10.35 2.98
N THR A 179 -8.86 -9.06 3.09
CA THR A 179 -7.46 -8.65 3.12
C THR A 179 -6.98 -8.57 4.56
N THR A 180 -6.06 -9.44 4.97
CA THR A 180 -5.57 -9.47 6.35
C THR A 180 -4.20 -10.12 6.48
N LYS A 181 -3.54 -9.88 7.61
CA LYS A 181 -2.32 -10.59 8.06
C LYS A 181 -2.61 -11.61 9.16
N THR A 182 -3.87 -11.73 9.57
CA THR A 182 -4.28 -12.61 10.68
C THR A 182 -4.06 -14.07 10.28
N PRO A 183 -3.31 -14.86 11.06
CA PRO A 183 -3.12 -16.28 10.78
C PRO A 183 -4.40 -17.08 11.09
N GLY A 184 -4.57 -18.24 10.44
CA GLY A 184 -5.66 -19.18 10.75
C GLY A 184 -7.04 -18.82 10.18
N VAL A 185 -7.16 -17.74 9.41
CA VAL A 185 -8.42 -17.28 8.80
C VAL A 185 -9.10 -18.36 7.96
N VAL A 186 -8.32 -19.14 7.20
CA VAL A 186 -8.84 -20.25 6.37
C VAL A 186 -9.55 -21.30 7.22
N ALA A 187 -8.99 -21.65 8.39
CA ALA A 187 -9.60 -22.64 9.28
C ALA A 187 -10.92 -22.12 9.89
N VAL A 188 -10.98 -20.83 10.25
CA VAL A 188 -12.22 -20.21 10.74
C VAL A 188 -13.28 -20.18 9.64
N ALA A 189 -12.94 -19.75 8.42
CA ALA A 189 -13.86 -19.74 7.29
C ALA A 189 -14.41 -21.15 6.99
N ALA A 190 -13.55 -22.17 7.02
CA ALA A 190 -13.93 -23.56 6.81
C ALA A 190 -14.93 -24.08 7.86
N ALA A 191 -14.78 -23.66 9.12
CA ALA A 191 -15.73 -24.00 10.19
C ALA A 191 -17.14 -23.44 9.95
N HIS A 192 -17.26 -22.41 9.10
CA HIS A 192 -18.52 -21.78 8.71
C HIS A 192 -18.96 -22.13 7.29
N GLY A 193 -18.44 -23.21 6.71
CA GLY A 193 -18.90 -23.72 5.42
C GLY A 193 -18.40 -22.95 4.20
N LEU A 194 -17.35 -22.15 4.34
CA LEU A 194 -16.67 -21.49 3.23
C LEU A 194 -15.41 -22.25 2.84
N VAL A 195 -15.07 -22.25 1.56
CA VAL A 195 -13.85 -22.86 1.01
C VAL A 195 -12.90 -21.77 0.56
N HIS A 196 -11.64 -21.86 0.95
CA HIS A 196 -10.58 -21.02 0.43
C HIS A 196 -10.24 -21.47 -1.00
N VAL A 197 -10.41 -20.58 -1.96
CA VAL A 197 -10.18 -20.88 -3.39
C VAL A 197 -8.87 -20.29 -3.91
N GLY A 198 -8.33 -19.30 -3.20
CA GLY A 198 -7.03 -18.71 -3.50
C GLY A 198 -6.76 -17.45 -2.71
N SER A 199 -5.52 -16.98 -2.78
CA SER A 199 -5.05 -15.75 -2.18
C SER A 199 -4.43 -14.88 -3.24
N LEU A 200 -4.75 -13.58 -3.25
CA LEU A 200 -4.17 -12.60 -4.15
C LEU A 200 -3.16 -11.73 -3.42
N VAL A 201 -1.98 -11.56 -4.01
CA VAL A 201 -0.98 -10.59 -3.58
C VAL A 201 -1.57 -9.18 -3.63
N PHE A 202 -1.70 -8.53 -2.47
CA PHE A 202 -2.35 -7.22 -2.38
C PHE A 202 -1.57 -6.13 -3.14
N ASP A 203 -2.19 -5.53 -4.15
CA ASP A 203 -1.58 -4.42 -4.88
C ASP A 203 -2.18 -3.05 -4.56
N ARG A 204 -1.46 -2.27 -3.74
CA ARG A 204 -1.75 -0.86 -3.46
C ARG A 204 -1.95 0.02 -4.70
N SER A 205 -1.42 -0.36 -5.86
CA SER A 205 -1.72 0.36 -7.10
C SER A 205 -3.21 0.32 -7.46
N PHE A 206 -3.98 -0.65 -6.97
CA PHE A 206 -5.44 -0.70 -7.12
C PHE A 206 -6.17 0.17 -6.09
N CYS A 207 -5.52 0.46 -4.96
CA CYS A 207 -6.10 1.26 -3.89
C CYS A 207 -5.09 2.33 -3.39
N PRO A 208 -4.75 3.34 -4.23
CA PRO A 208 -3.69 4.29 -3.91
C PRO A 208 -3.97 5.14 -2.66
N SER A 209 -5.26 5.29 -2.32
CA SER A 209 -5.73 6.05 -1.17
C SER A 209 -5.43 5.41 0.19
N TYR A 210 -5.14 4.11 0.26
CA TYR A 210 -4.74 3.48 1.53
C TYR A 210 -3.31 3.86 1.94
N LYS A 211 -3.13 4.09 3.25
CA LYS A 211 -1.84 4.40 3.87
C LYS A 211 -1.21 3.13 4.49
N VAL A 212 0.12 3.11 4.61
CA VAL A 212 0.98 2.05 5.21
C VAL A 212 0.45 1.66 6.62
N PRO A 213 0.42 0.36 7.03
CA PRO A 213 1.43 -0.68 6.81
C PRO A 213 0.98 -1.96 6.09
N TYR A 214 -0.03 -1.91 5.23
CA TYR A 214 -0.63 -3.12 4.64
C TYR A 214 0.15 -3.78 3.49
N SER A 215 1.47 -3.61 3.42
CA SER A 215 2.30 -4.12 2.32
C SER A 215 2.55 -5.63 2.37
N ASP A 216 2.22 -6.27 3.48
CA ASP A 216 2.41 -7.69 3.80
C ASP A 216 1.08 -8.47 3.91
N CYS A 217 -0.06 -7.82 3.65
CA CYS A 217 -1.39 -8.43 3.75
C CYS A 217 -1.75 -9.19 2.48
N ASP A 218 -2.26 -10.41 2.63
CA ASP A 218 -2.83 -11.17 1.51
C ASP A 218 -4.34 -10.92 1.44
N THR A 219 -4.89 -10.90 0.22
CA THR A 219 -6.35 -10.92 0.02
C THR A 219 -6.78 -12.37 -0.17
N PHE A 220 -7.34 -12.97 0.88
CA PHE A 220 -7.89 -14.32 0.84
C PHE A 220 -9.26 -14.30 0.15
N VAL A 221 -9.49 -15.24 -0.75
CA VAL A 221 -10.76 -15.39 -1.47
C VAL A 221 -11.45 -16.66 -1.02
N PHE A 222 -12.69 -16.51 -0.56
CA PHE A 222 -13.53 -17.61 -0.13
C PHE A 222 -14.81 -17.70 -0.95
N GLU A 223 -15.29 -18.92 -1.17
CA GLU A 223 -16.57 -19.23 -1.80
C GLU A 223 -17.42 -20.08 -0.87
N ALA A 224 -18.74 -20.03 -1.01
CA ALA A 224 -19.62 -20.98 -0.32
C ALA A 224 -19.29 -22.41 -0.79
N LYS A 225 -19.19 -23.36 0.16
CA LYS A 225 -18.92 -24.75 -0.18
C LYS A 225 -20.06 -25.30 -1.04
N ALA A 226 -19.83 -25.41 -2.35
CA ALA A 226 -20.78 -26.08 -3.23
C ALA A 226 -20.85 -27.57 -2.88
N THR A 227 -22.06 -28.12 -2.83
CA THR A 227 -22.28 -29.57 -2.72
C THR A 227 -21.88 -30.23 -4.04
N GLY A 228 -20.59 -30.52 -4.23
CA GLY A 228 -20.17 -31.56 -5.17
C GLY A 228 -19.05 -31.24 -6.18
N THR A 229 -18.37 -30.10 -6.14
CA THR A 229 -17.17 -29.93 -7.00
C THR A 229 -16.22 -28.87 -6.43
N ALA A 230 -14.93 -29.17 -6.44
CA ALA A 230 -13.90 -28.17 -6.14
C ALA A 230 -13.92 -27.13 -7.28
N SER A 231 -14.48 -25.96 -7.01
CA SER A 231 -14.42 -24.80 -7.90
C SER A 231 -12.95 -24.46 -8.12
N THR A 232 -12.45 -24.68 -9.33
CA THR A 232 -11.17 -24.10 -9.76
C THR A 232 -11.48 -22.65 -10.10
N ALA A 233 -11.49 -21.78 -9.09
CA ALA A 233 -11.81 -20.38 -9.29
C ALA A 233 -10.83 -19.77 -10.30
N ALA A 234 -11.33 -19.45 -11.49
CA ALA A 234 -10.56 -18.71 -12.48
C ALA A 234 -10.52 -17.25 -12.03
N PHE A 235 -9.35 -16.78 -11.61
CA PHE A 235 -9.13 -15.38 -11.30
C PHE A 235 -8.70 -14.63 -12.57
N PRO A 236 -9.60 -13.88 -13.23
CA PRO A 236 -9.26 -13.18 -14.46
C PRO A 236 -8.14 -12.17 -14.21
N ASP A 237 -7.27 -12.01 -15.20
CA ASP A 237 -6.10 -11.12 -15.13
C ASP A 237 -5.12 -11.41 -13.98
N THR A 238 -5.06 -12.65 -13.50
CA THR A 238 -4.06 -13.08 -12.52
C THR A 238 -3.23 -14.26 -13.02
N VAL A 239 -2.09 -14.48 -12.36
CA VAL A 239 -1.15 -15.57 -12.66
C VAL A 239 -0.78 -16.26 -11.34
N PRO A 240 -0.76 -17.60 -11.28
CA PRO A 240 -0.29 -18.31 -10.10
C PRO A 240 1.19 -18.02 -9.82
N VAL A 241 1.53 -17.85 -8.56
CA VAL A 241 2.88 -17.57 -8.09
C VAL A 241 3.61 -18.90 -7.90
N THR A 242 4.43 -19.27 -8.87
CA THR A 242 5.25 -20.49 -8.79
C THR A 242 6.66 -20.17 -8.26
N ALA A 243 7.34 -21.18 -7.68
CA ALA A 243 8.73 -21.02 -7.24
C ALA A 243 9.65 -20.50 -8.37
N THR A 244 9.49 -21.04 -9.58
CA THR A 244 10.24 -20.60 -10.78
C THR A 244 9.99 -19.13 -11.14
N LEU A 245 8.74 -18.65 -11.02
CA LEU A 245 8.40 -17.24 -11.23
C LEU A 245 9.10 -16.38 -10.18
N VAL A 246 9.06 -16.78 -8.91
CA VAL A 246 9.69 -16.05 -7.82
C VAL A 246 11.21 -15.96 -8.04
N ASP A 247 11.87 -17.06 -8.40
CA ASP A 247 13.31 -17.09 -8.71
C ASP A 247 13.66 -16.16 -9.88
N ALA A 248 12.86 -16.18 -10.94
CA ALA A 248 13.05 -15.29 -12.09
C ALA A 248 12.93 -13.81 -11.71
N ILE A 249 11.98 -13.47 -10.84
CA ILE A 249 11.82 -12.09 -10.32
C ILE A 249 12.97 -11.69 -9.42
N VAL A 250 13.44 -12.57 -8.53
CA VAL A 250 14.62 -12.32 -7.68
C VAL A 250 15.84 -12.03 -8.56
N SER A 251 16.10 -12.87 -9.56
CA SER A 251 17.21 -12.69 -10.50
C SER A 251 17.10 -11.40 -11.32
N THR A 252 15.89 -11.03 -11.76
CA THR A 252 15.69 -9.87 -12.64
C THR A 252 15.65 -8.53 -11.90
N CYS A 253 14.96 -8.49 -10.76
CA CYS A 253 14.65 -7.26 -10.02
C CYS A 253 15.59 -7.01 -8.85
N LEU A 254 16.10 -8.07 -8.22
CA LEU A 254 16.83 -7.97 -6.95
C LEU A 254 18.32 -8.27 -7.08
N ALA A 255 18.77 -8.98 -8.12
CA ALA A 255 20.18 -9.27 -8.37
C ALA A 255 21.05 -8.04 -8.70
N LYS A 256 20.44 -6.88 -8.98
CA LYS A 256 21.16 -5.59 -9.19
C LYS A 256 21.07 -4.63 -8.01
N SER A 257 20.39 -4.99 -6.92
CA SER A 257 20.65 -4.27 -5.68
C SER A 257 22.06 -4.68 -5.25
N ASN A 258 22.97 -3.72 -5.05
CA ASN A 258 24.38 -3.95 -4.70
C ASN A 258 24.56 -4.57 -3.29
N HIS A 259 23.74 -5.54 -2.91
CA HIS A 259 23.73 -6.17 -1.60
C HIS A 259 24.55 -7.46 -1.55
N ASP A 260 24.84 -8.08 -2.70
CA ASP A 260 25.80 -9.20 -2.80
C ASP A 260 27.22 -8.77 -3.17
N THR A 261 27.45 -7.48 -3.43
CA THR A 261 28.82 -6.98 -3.28
C THR A 261 29.10 -6.88 -1.79
N THR A 262 29.92 -7.80 -1.27
CA THR A 262 30.61 -7.69 0.02
C THR A 262 30.73 -6.23 0.42
N LYS A 263 30.07 -5.82 1.52
CA LYS A 263 30.03 -4.43 2.01
C LYS A 263 31.36 -3.75 1.71
N LEU A 264 31.40 -2.85 0.73
CA LEU A 264 32.60 -2.09 0.42
C LEU A 264 33.07 -1.46 1.72
N THR A 265 34.28 -1.81 2.17
CA THR A 265 34.82 -1.28 3.40
C THR A 265 34.77 0.25 3.37
N LYS A 266 34.65 0.91 4.53
CA LYS A 266 34.64 2.39 4.59
C LYS A 266 35.80 3.02 3.81
N ALA A 267 36.93 2.32 3.71
CA ALA A 267 38.08 2.69 2.89
C ALA A 267 37.78 2.67 1.38
N ALA A 268 37.12 1.62 0.88
CA ALA A 268 36.74 1.50 -0.53
C ALA A 268 35.69 2.55 -0.93
N MET A 269 34.70 2.83 -0.06
CA MET A 269 33.73 3.91 -0.29
C MET A 269 34.40 5.30 -0.31
N LYS A 270 35.35 5.55 0.59
CA LYS A 270 36.12 6.81 0.62
C LYS A 270 36.97 6.97 -0.64
N LYS A 271 37.59 5.88 -1.12
CA LYS A 271 38.39 5.86 -2.35
C LYS A 271 37.54 6.10 -3.60
N ALA A 272 36.37 5.46 -3.69
CA ALA A 272 35.43 5.68 -4.79
C ALA A 272 34.87 7.11 -4.82
N ARG A 273 34.54 7.67 -3.64
CA ARG A 273 34.07 9.06 -3.52
C ARG A 273 35.15 10.08 -3.90
N LEU A 274 36.41 9.83 -3.53
CA LEU A 274 37.54 10.67 -3.93
C LEU A 274 37.81 10.60 -5.45
N ALA A 275 37.71 9.41 -6.05
CA ALA A 275 37.85 9.23 -7.50
C ALA A 275 36.75 9.96 -8.30
N LEU A 276 35.50 9.95 -7.79
CA LEU A 276 34.38 10.68 -8.39
C LEU A 276 34.53 12.20 -8.31
N LEU A 277 35.08 12.71 -7.19
CA LEU A 277 35.40 14.13 -7.02
C LEU A 277 36.57 14.58 -7.90
N GLN A 278 37.54 13.69 -8.15
CA GLN A 278 38.63 13.96 -9.10
C GLN A 278 38.15 13.95 -10.56
N LYS A 279 37.21 13.07 -10.94
CA LYS A 279 36.59 13.09 -12.27
C LYS A 279 35.72 14.32 -12.52
N LYS A 280 35.03 14.86 -11.51
CA LYS A 280 34.24 16.10 -11.62
C LYS A 280 35.07 17.39 -11.73
N LYS A 281 36.41 17.30 -11.65
CA LYS A 281 37.31 18.45 -11.88
C LYS A 281 37.72 18.65 -13.34
N GLN A 282 37.18 17.88 -14.28
CA GLN A 282 37.18 18.29 -15.69
C GLN A 282 36.05 19.30 -15.89
N THR A 283 36.42 20.58 -15.84
CA THR A 283 35.61 21.71 -16.25
C THR A 283 35.18 21.52 -17.70
N VAL A 284 33.90 21.22 -17.90
CA VAL A 284 33.24 21.52 -19.17
C VAL A 284 32.95 23.01 -19.11
N ASP A 285 33.72 23.79 -19.85
CA ASP A 285 33.43 25.19 -20.11
C ASP A 285 32.17 25.21 -20.99
N VAL A 286 31.02 25.54 -20.39
CA VAL A 286 29.75 25.69 -21.12
C VAL A 286 29.64 27.16 -21.53
N PRO A 287 29.75 27.51 -22.83
CA PRO A 287 29.86 28.90 -23.29
C PRO A 287 28.63 29.78 -22.98
N TYR A 288 27.49 29.18 -22.66
CA TYR A 288 26.19 29.84 -22.62
C TYR A 288 25.93 30.70 -21.36
N GLU A 289 26.59 30.40 -20.23
CA GLU A 289 26.34 31.18 -19.00
C GLU A 289 26.96 32.59 -19.05
N LYS A 290 28.09 32.76 -19.77
CA LYS A 290 28.80 34.04 -19.83
C LYS A 290 28.01 35.08 -20.64
N GLU A 291 27.41 34.66 -21.75
CA GLU A 291 26.58 35.51 -22.61
C GLU A 291 25.30 35.98 -21.90
N TYR A 292 24.68 35.14 -21.07
CA TYR A 292 23.47 35.51 -20.32
C TYR A 292 23.72 36.56 -19.22
N PHE A 293 24.88 36.50 -18.55
CA PHE A 293 25.25 37.47 -17.51
C PHE A 293 25.64 38.84 -18.09
N ASP A 294 26.28 38.85 -19.25
CA ASP A 294 26.65 40.07 -19.97
C ASP A 294 25.41 40.74 -20.61
N LEU A 295 24.46 39.96 -21.17
CA LEU A 295 23.20 40.49 -21.74
C LEU A 295 22.31 41.18 -20.70
N MET A 296 22.35 40.72 -19.44
CA MET A 296 21.47 41.21 -18.37
C MET A 296 22.11 42.32 -17.51
N ASN A 297 23.33 42.76 -17.84
CA ASN A 297 24.06 43.81 -17.11
C ASN A 297 24.16 43.56 -15.58
N LEU A 298 24.11 42.29 -15.17
CA LEU A 298 24.11 41.89 -13.77
C LEU A 298 25.55 41.77 -13.28
N LYS A 299 26.07 42.83 -12.62
CA LYS A 299 27.39 42.78 -11.99
C LYS A 299 27.48 41.59 -11.02
N PRO A 300 28.46 40.67 -11.19
CA PRO A 300 28.64 39.55 -10.27
C PRO A 300 28.85 40.06 -8.86
N LYS A 301 27.92 39.77 -7.95
CA LYS A 301 28.03 40.23 -6.56
C LYS A 301 29.10 39.41 -5.84
N GLY A 302 30.30 39.98 -5.78
CA GLY A 302 31.48 39.35 -5.19
C GLY A 302 31.32 38.99 -3.70
N LYS A 303 32.23 38.14 -3.21
CA LYS A 303 32.26 37.61 -1.83
C LYS A 303 32.02 38.67 -0.74
N LYS A 304 32.48 39.92 -0.94
CA LYS A 304 32.27 41.04 -0.01
C LYS A 304 30.78 41.34 0.24
N HIS A 305 29.93 41.26 -0.79
CA HIS A 305 28.49 41.49 -0.64
C HIS A 305 27.80 40.38 0.15
N LYS A 306 28.26 39.14 -0.01
CA LYS A 306 27.74 37.96 0.70
C LYS A 306 28.11 37.99 2.20
N VAL A 307 29.32 38.48 2.52
CA VAL A 307 29.76 38.68 3.91
C VAL A 307 28.99 39.82 4.58
N LYS A 308 28.78 40.95 3.89
CA LYS A 308 28.03 42.10 4.43
C LYS A 308 26.59 41.72 4.82
N ARG A 309 25.87 41.00 3.95
CA ARG A 309 24.51 40.51 4.25
C ARG A 309 24.45 39.53 5.42
N LYS A 310 25.48 38.70 5.60
CA LYS A 310 25.55 37.77 6.72
C LYS A 310 25.73 38.51 8.04
N GLN A 311 26.58 39.53 8.06
CA GLN A 311 26.78 40.39 9.23
C GLN A 311 25.53 41.22 9.56
N GLU A 312 24.84 41.78 8.56
CA GLU A 312 23.55 42.47 8.76
C GLU A 312 22.45 41.53 9.29
N TYR A 313 22.44 40.27 8.85
CA TYR A 313 21.49 39.26 9.35
C TYR A 313 21.80 38.84 10.79
N GLU A 314 23.08 38.69 11.14
CA GLU A 314 23.53 38.33 12.49
C GLU A 314 23.30 39.47 13.49
N ALA A 315 23.53 40.73 13.09
CA ALA A 315 23.23 41.91 13.90
C ALA A 315 21.72 42.08 14.15
N ASN A 316 20.87 41.76 13.17
CA ASN A 316 19.40 41.79 13.33
C ASN A 316 18.83 40.62 14.14
N GLN A 317 19.67 39.67 14.57
CA GLN A 317 19.30 38.51 15.37
C GLN A 317 19.79 38.60 16.83
N GLU A 318 20.60 39.61 17.18
CA GLU A 318 21.02 39.86 18.56
C GLU A 318 19.83 40.39 19.38
N GLY A 319 19.37 39.60 20.36
CA GLY A 319 18.26 39.95 21.26
C GLY A 319 16.91 39.29 20.96
N LYS A 320 16.78 38.48 19.90
CA LYS A 320 15.57 37.65 19.67
C LYS A 320 15.86 36.19 20.05
N GLU A 321 15.13 35.64 21.03
CA GLU A 321 15.21 34.22 21.36
C GLU A 321 14.91 33.39 20.11
N ARG A 322 15.91 32.61 19.68
CA ARG A 322 15.71 31.64 18.59
C ARG A 322 14.64 30.65 19.02
N PRO A 323 13.68 30.27 18.15
CA PRO A 323 12.90 29.07 18.37
C PRO A 323 13.87 27.89 18.40
N SER A 324 14.19 27.41 19.60
CA SER A 324 15.11 26.30 19.76
C SER A 324 14.46 25.06 19.13
N LYS A 325 15.20 24.37 18.25
CA LYS A 325 14.83 23.03 17.81
C LYS A 325 14.60 22.20 19.08
N ARG A 326 13.37 21.72 19.27
CA ARG A 326 12.98 20.82 20.37
C ARG A 326 13.98 19.66 20.43
N VAL A 327 14.93 19.72 21.37
CA VAL A 327 15.85 18.62 21.65
C VAL A 327 15.09 17.64 22.53
N LEU A 328 14.77 16.46 21.99
CA LEU A 328 14.20 15.37 22.79
C LEU A 328 15.19 14.97 23.90
N PRO A 329 14.74 14.78 25.15
CA PRO A 329 15.62 14.38 26.25
C PRO A 329 16.27 13.01 25.97
N HIS A 330 17.57 12.91 26.21
CA HIS A 330 18.31 11.64 26.10
C HIS A 330 17.93 10.69 27.24
N ARG A 331 17.62 9.43 26.90
CA ARG A 331 17.41 8.37 27.89
C ARG A 331 18.74 8.03 28.58
N MET A 332 18.77 8.17 29.90
CA MET A 332 19.90 7.84 30.76
C MET A 332 19.63 6.47 31.42
N GLU A 333 20.63 5.59 31.43
CA GLU A 333 20.58 4.30 32.13
C GLU A 333 21.92 4.15 32.87
N ASN A 334 21.89 3.97 34.19
CA ASN A 334 23.06 3.92 35.08
C ASN A 334 24.04 5.11 34.91
N GLY A 335 23.49 6.33 34.83
CA GLY A 335 24.28 7.57 34.80
C GLY A 335 25.07 7.80 33.51
N LYS A 336 24.93 6.95 32.48
CA LYS A 336 25.59 7.12 31.19
C LYS A 336 24.57 7.34 30.06
N ARG A 337 24.89 8.28 29.17
CA ARG A 337 24.12 8.54 27.95
C ARG A 337 24.15 7.29 27.07
N LYS A 338 23.01 6.65 26.86
CA LYS A 338 22.87 5.61 25.85
C LYS A 338 22.92 6.29 24.48
N LYS A 339 23.98 6.07 23.69
CA LYS A 339 23.97 6.42 22.27
C LYS A 339 22.92 5.51 21.61
N GLY A 340 21.80 6.11 21.22
CA GLY A 340 20.66 5.38 20.69
C GLY A 340 20.96 4.69 19.35
N TRP A 341 20.38 3.49 19.25
CA TRP A 341 19.97 2.68 18.09
C TRP A 341 20.86 2.66 16.85
#